data_AF-A0A497Q757-F1
#
_entry.id   AF-A0A497Q757-F1
#
_cell.length_a   1.000
_cell.length_b   1.000
_cell.length_c   1.000
_cell.angle_alpha   90.00
_cell.angle_beta   90.00
_cell.angle_gamma   90.00
#
_symmetry.space_group_name_H-M   'P 1'
#
loop_
_entity.id
_entity.type
_entity.pdbx_description
1 polymer ?
#
loop_
_entity_poly.entity_id
_entity_poly.type
_entity_poly.pdbx_seq_one_letter_code
_entity_poly.pdbx_strand_id
1 'polypeptide(L)'
;MGKEKVIGALIFIFALIVMIYYTWGLVLLQNPWTGPALQDWVDATFPAGSLLHTIFLPPWEFLVILPVWLAAVLICIIAMWIGWTMLTTPAPEPLEDFDFDEEAVEEKKEETEEEKKE
;
A
#
# COMPACT_ATOMS: atom_id res chain seq x y z
N MET A 1 29.05 1.56 0.02
CA MET A 1 27.81 1.44 -0.78
C MET A 1 26.82 2.45 -0.20
N GLY A 2 26.14 3.27 -1.02
CA GLY A 2 25.20 4.27 -0.49
C GLY A 2 24.07 3.62 0.33
N LYS A 3 23.58 4.30 1.37
CA LYS A 3 22.56 3.74 2.27
C LYS A 3 21.30 3.35 1.48
N GLU A 4 20.97 4.13 0.48
CA GLU A 4 19.86 3.97 -0.45
C GLU A 4 20.00 2.67 -1.24
N LYS A 5 21.22 2.37 -1.72
CA LYS A 5 21.53 1.13 -2.43
C LYS A 5 21.47 -0.09 -1.51
N VAL A 6 21.87 0.06 -0.25
CA VAL A 6 21.76 -1.01 0.76
C VAL A 6 20.29 -1.29 1.08
N ILE A 7 19.47 -0.26 1.32
CA ILE A 7 18.03 -0.39 1.54
C ILE A 7 17.37 -1.08 0.33
N GLY A 8 17.67 -0.64 -0.89
CA GLY A 8 17.12 -1.23 -2.10
C GLY A 8 17.50 -2.71 -2.25
N ALA A 9 18.76 -3.06 -1.98
CA ALA A 9 19.21 -4.45 -2.02
C ALA A 9 18.51 -5.33 -0.97
N LEU A 10 18.31 -4.82 0.25
CA LEU A 10 17.60 -5.54 1.30
C LEU A 10 16.14 -5.83 0.92
N ILE A 11 15.43 -4.83 0.40
CA ILE A 11 14.03 -5.00 -0.05
C ILE A 11 13.97 -6.01 -1.20
N PHE A 12 14.90 -5.96 -2.15
CA PHE A 12 14.95 -6.91 -3.25
C PHE A 12 15.18 -8.34 -2.77
N ILE A 13 16.14 -8.56 -1.87
CA ILE A 13 16.41 -9.89 -1.30
C ILE A 13 15.18 -10.40 -0.54
N PHE A 14 14.55 -9.55 0.27
CA PHE A 14 13.33 -9.91 0.98
C PHE A 14 12.20 -10.32 0.01
N ALA A 15 11.96 -9.53 -1.03
CA ALA A 15 10.95 -9.84 -2.05
C ALA A 15 11.25 -11.15 -2.78
N LEU A 16 12.52 -11.42 -3.10
CA LEU A 16 12.95 -12.67 -3.71
C LEU A 16 12.70 -13.87 -2.79
N ILE A 17 13.00 -13.75 -1.50
CA ILE A 17 12.72 -14.79 -0.51
C ILE A 17 11.21 -15.07 -0.44
N VAL A 18 10.38 -14.03 -0.37
CA VAL A 18 8.91 -14.17 -0.36
C VAL A 18 8.44 -14.88 -1.64
N MET A 19 8.95 -14.49 -2.81
CA MET A 19 8.61 -15.11 -4.08
C MET A 19 8.96 -16.60 -4.11
N ILE A 20 10.17 -16.98 -3.67
CA ILE A 20 10.59 -18.38 -3.60
C ILE A 20 9.69 -19.16 -2.63
N TYR A 21 9.39 -18.59 -1.47
CA TYR A 21 8.57 -19.24 -0.46
C TYR A 21 7.13 -19.49 -0.95
N TYR A 22 6.51 -18.50 -1.61
CA TYR A 22 5.19 -18.68 -2.21
C TYR A 22 5.20 -19.69 -3.36
N THR A 23 6.27 -19.71 -4.16
CA THR A 23 6.43 -20.71 -5.22
C THR A 23 6.55 -22.12 -4.64
N TRP A 24 7.33 -22.29 -3.56
CA TRP A 24 7.42 -23.55 -2.82
C TRP A 24 6.05 -23.99 -2.28
N GLY A 25 5.37 -23.11 -1.54
CA GLY A 25 4.13 -23.40 -0.84
C GLY A 25 2.92 -23.66 -1.74
N LEU A 26 2.72 -22.82 -2.76
CA LEU A 26 1.52 -22.89 -3.62
C LEU A 26 1.74 -23.64 -4.92
N VAL A 27 2.95 -23.60 -5.50
CA VAL A 27 3.20 -24.20 -6.81
C VAL A 27 3.82 -25.58 -6.66
N LEU A 28 4.86 -25.76 -5.85
CA LEU A 28 5.54 -27.06 -5.75
C LEU A 28 4.81 -28.05 -4.85
N LEU A 29 4.34 -27.59 -3.67
CA LEU A 29 3.67 -28.47 -2.71
C LEU A 29 2.24 -28.85 -3.10
N GLN A 30 1.51 -27.98 -3.82
CA GLN A 30 0.12 -28.26 -4.23
C GLN A 30 0.03 -28.96 -5.59
N ASN A 31 1.12 -29.02 -6.33
CA ASN A 31 1.15 -29.66 -7.64
C ASN A 31 1.01 -31.20 -7.48
N PRO A 32 0.11 -31.86 -8.23
CA PRO A 32 -0.06 -33.32 -8.18
C PRO A 32 1.21 -34.15 -8.46
N TRP A 33 2.15 -33.63 -9.25
CA TRP A 33 3.36 -34.36 -9.66
C TRP A 33 4.48 -34.27 -8.61
N THR A 34 4.63 -33.13 -7.93
CA THR A 34 5.74 -32.88 -6.99
C THR A 34 5.28 -32.86 -5.53
N GLY A 35 4.02 -32.52 -5.28
CA GLY A 35 3.44 -32.31 -3.97
C GLY A 35 3.58 -33.50 -3.04
N PRO A 36 3.08 -34.70 -3.40
CA PRO A 36 3.12 -35.86 -2.49
C PRO A 36 4.53 -36.19 -2.01
N ALA A 37 5.50 -36.25 -2.92
CA ALA A 37 6.88 -36.56 -2.57
C ALA A 37 7.53 -35.50 -1.67
N LEU A 38 7.21 -34.20 -1.89
CA LEU A 38 7.72 -33.11 -1.07
C LEU A 38 7.06 -33.08 0.32
N GLN A 39 5.76 -33.35 0.39
CA GLN A 39 5.02 -33.42 1.66
C GLN A 39 5.52 -34.57 2.52
N ASP A 40 5.65 -35.77 1.95
CA ASP A 40 6.21 -36.94 2.62
C ASP A 40 7.65 -36.68 3.12
N TRP A 41 8.45 -35.97 2.33
CA TRP A 41 9.80 -35.59 2.73
C TRP A 41 9.79 -34.63 3.93
N VAL A 42 8.88 -33.64 3.96
CA VAL A 42 8.75 -32.72 5.09
C VAL A 42 8.30 -33.47 6.35
N ASP A 43 7.29 -34.33 6.23
CA ASP A 43 6.76 -35.14 7.34
C ASP A 43 7.81 -36.11 7.91
N ALA A 44 8.69 -36.66 7.06
CA ALA A 44 9.78 -37.54 7.47
C ALA A 44 10.96 -36.79 8.10
N THR A 45 11.22 -35.55 7.66
CA THR A 45 12.39 -34.76 8.10
C THR A 45 12.11 -33.96 9.37
N PHE A 46 10.89 -33.43 9.51
CA PHE A 46 10.53 -32.52 10.58
C PHE A 46 9.41 -33.14 11.44
N PRO A 47 9.58 -33.20 12.77
CA PRO A 47 8.53 -33.70 13.65
C PRO A 47 7.22 -32.92 13.50
N ALA A 48 6.10 -33.64 13.43
CA ALA A 48 4.78 -33.03 13.40
C ALA A 48 4.58 -32.11 14.61
N GLY A 49 4.10 -30.89 14.36
CA GLY A 49 3.92 -29.86 15.39
C GLY A 49 5.17 -29.02 15.70
N SER A 50 6.32 -29.31 15.07
CA SER A 50 7.48 -28.42 15.14
C SER A 50 7.29 -27.14 14.30
N LEU A 51 7.97 -26.07 14.69
CA LEU A 51 7.94 -24.79 13.95
C LEU A 51 8.51 -24.94 12.54
N LEU A 52 9.51 -25.81 12.36
CA LEU A 52 10.08 -26.07 11.03
C LEU A 52 9.11 -26.85 10.14
N HIS A 53 8.38 -27.81 10.70
CA HIS A 53 7.34 -28.54 9.96
C HIS A 53 6.29 -27.58 9.38
N THR A 54 5.79 -26.64 10.19
CA THR A 54 4.79 -25.66 9.73
C THR A 54 5.33 -24.62 8.75
N ILE A 55 6.62 -24.28 8.82
CA ILE A 55 7.27 -23.40 7.84
C ILE A 55 7.46 -24.12 6.49
N PHE A 56 7.87 -25.39 6.50
CA PHE A 56 8.13 -26.12 5.27
C PHE A 56 6.88 -26.72 4.63
N LEU A 57 5.82 -26.95 5.42
CA LEU A 57 4.51 -27.42 4.97
C LEU A 57 3.40 -26.48 5.48
N PRO A 58 3.35 -25.23 4.97
CA PRO A 58 2.34 -24.28 5.38
C PRO A 58 0.96 -24.69 4.83
N PRO A 59 -0.14 -24.41 5.56
CA PRO A 59 -1.48 -24.51 5.01
C PRO A 59 -1.63 -23.60 3.78
N TRP A 60 -2.14 -24.13 2.68
CA TRP A 60 -2.27 -23.38 1.42
C TRP A 60 -3.26 -22.21 1.56
N GLU A 61 -4.30 -22.39 2.38
CA GLU A 61 -5.29 -21.35 2.68
C GLU A 61 -4.60 -20.14 3.28
N PHE A 62 -3.65 -20.34 4.19
CA PHE A 62 -2.95 -19.24 4.84
C PHE A 62 -2.16 -18.39 3.83
N LEU A 63 -1.47 -19.04 2.87
CA LEU A 63 -0.71 -18.36 1.83
C LEU A 63 -1.60 -17.54 0.88
N VAL A 64 -2.85 -17.96 0.65
CA VAL A 64 -3.80 -17.20 -0.18
C VAL A 64 -4.51 -16.12 0.63
N ILE A 65 -4.93 -16.42 1.86
CA ILE A 65 -5.68 -15.51 2.73
C ILE A 65 -4.82 -14.31 3.11
N LEU A 66 -3.54 -14.50 3.44
CA LEU A 66 -2.68 -13.43 3.93
C LEU A 66 -2.54 -12.24 2.97
N PRO A 67 -2.20 -12.40 1.67
CA PRO A 67 -2.11 -11.27 0.75
C PRO A 67 -3.48 -10.63 0.45
N VAL A 68 -4.54 -11.44 0.36
CA VAL A 68 -5.92 -10.93 0.14
C VAL A 68 -6.36 -10.09 1.34
N TRP A 69 -6.12 -10.58 2.55
CA TRP A 69 -6.41 -9.86 3.79
C TRP A 69 -5.57 -8.58 3.90
N LEU A 70 -4.27 -8.61 3.60
CA LEU A 70 -3.42 -7.42 3.60
C LEU A 70 -3.93 -6.35 2.63
N ALA A 71 -4.35 -6.74 1.42
CA ALA A 71 -4.94 -5.82 0.45
C ALA A 71 -6.24 -5.19 0.97
N ALA A 72 -7.13 -5.99 1.57
CA ALA A 72 -8.36 -5.50 2.17
C ALA A 72 -8.10 -4.53 3.34
N VAL A 73 -7.18 -4.88 4.24
CA VAL A 73 -6.79 -4.02 5.37
C VAL A 73 -6.21 -2.70 4.88
N LEU A 74 -5.37 -2.71 3.85
CA LEU A 74 -4.82 -1.49 3.26
C LEU A 74 -5.92 -0.55 2.76
N ILE A 75 -6.93 -1.08 2.07
CA ILE A 75 -8.10 -0.30 1.62
C ILE A 75 -8.85 0.28 2.82
N CYS A 76 -9.09 -0.51 3.86
CA CYS A 76 -9.75 -0.04 5.09
C CYS A 76 -8.96 1.07 5.79
N ILE A 77 -7.62 0.98 5.84
CA ILE A 77 -6.77 2.03 6.41
C ILE A 77 -6.93 3.35 5.64
N ILE A 78 -6.93 3.29 4.30
CA ILE A 78 -7.15 4.47 3.45
C ILE A 78 -8.53 5.07 3.71
N ALA A 79 -9.59 4.25 3.73
CA ALA A 79 -10.95 4.70 3.99
C ALA A 79 -11.10 5.32 5.39
N MET A 80 -10.46 4.72 6.40
CA MET A 80 -10.41 5.24 7.76
C MET A 80 -9.71 6.60 7.82
N TRP A 81 -8.60 6.76 7.09
CA TRP A 81 -7.88 8.03 7.01
C TRP A 81 -8.73 9.13 6.34
N ILE A 82 -9.40 8.82 5.22
CA ILE A 82 -10.30 9.76 4.55
C ILE A 82 -11.45 10.16 5.48
N GLY A 83 -12.10 9.19 6.12
CA GLY A 83 -13.17 9.43 7.06
C GLY A 83 -12.73 10.31 8.24
N TRP A 84 -11.52 10.08 8.77
CA TRP A 84 -10.92 10.93 9.79
C TRP A 84 -10.76 12.38 9.31
N THR A 85 -10.21 12.59 8.11
CA THR A 85 -10.02 13.95 7.59
C THR A 85 -11.35 14.70 7.40
N MET A 86 -12.42 14.04 6.93
CA MET A 86 -13.74 14.66 6.76
C MET A 86 -14.41 15.02 8.08
N LEU A 87 -14.25 14.22 9.13
CA LEU A 87 -14.75 14.56 10.47
C LEU A 87 -14.06 15.79 11.05
N THR A 88 -12.79 15.99 10.73
CA THR A 88 -11.98 17.09 11.25
C THR A 88 -12.01 18.34 10.39
N THR A 89 -12.68 18.34 9.23
CA THR A 89 -12.88 19.55 8.42
C THR A 89 -14.13 20.29 8.88
N PRO A 90 -14.02 21.46 9.55
CA PRO A 90 -15.16 22.34 9.79
C PRO A 90 -15.74 22.80 8.44
N ALA A 91 -17.05 22.97 8.38
CA ALA A 91 -17.71 23.48 7.19
C ALA A 91 -17.04 24.82 6.78
N PRO A 92 -16.71 25.02 5.50
CA PRO A 92 -16.13 26.27 5.05
C PRO A 92 -17.07 27.41 5.44
N GLU A 93 -16.52 28.46 6.08
CA GLU A 93 -17.30 29.64 6.42
C GLU A 93 -17.90 30.23 5.13
N PRO A 94 -19.19 30.59 5.13
CA PRO A 94 -19.82 31.21 3.97
C PRO A 94 -19.05 32.47 3.61
N LEU A 95 -18.69 32.58 2.33
CA LEU A 95 -17.85 33.65 1.76
C LEU A 95 -18.58 35.01 1.71
N GLU A 96 -19.20 35.45 2.81
CA GLU A 96 -19.85 36.77 2.91
C GLU A 96 -18.86 37.91 3.18
N ASP A 97 -17.57 37.63 3.42
CA ASP A 97 -16.53 38.65 3.71
C ASP A 97 -15.44 38.78 2.63
N PHE A 98 -15.65 38.22 1.43
CA PHE A 98 -14.87 38.61 0.26
C PHE A 98 -15.67 39.64 -0.54
N ASP A 99 -15.62 40.90 -0.09
CA ASP A 99 -15.80 42.10 -0.91
C ASP A 99 -14.71 42.16 -2.02
N PHE A 100 -14.68 41.16 -2.90
CA PHE A 100 -13.84 41.16 -4.10
C PHE A 100 -14.52 41.82 -5.31
N ASP A 101 -15.69 42.44 -5.12
CA ASP A 101 -16.55 42.83 -6.24
C ASP A 101 -16.45 44.30 -6.71
N GLU A 102 -15.80 45.22 -5.99
CA GLU A 102 -15.82 46.65 -6.41
C GLU A 102 -14.44 47.35 -6.46
N GLU A 103 -13.56 47.25 -5.46
CA GLU A 103 -12.34 48.11 -5.42
C GLU A 103 -11.21 47.68 -6.39
N ALA A 104 -10.96 46.37 -6.58
CA ALA A 104 -9.86 45.90 -7.42
C ALA A 104 -10.11 46.03 -8.94
N VAL A 105 -11.36 46.30 -9.34
CA VAL A 105 -11.77 46.49 -10.75
C VAL A 105 -11.79 47.98 -11.12
N GLU A 106 -11.98 48.88 -10.15
CA GLU A 106 -11.90 50.33 -10.37
C GLU A 106 -10.45 50.83 -10.45
N GLU A 107 -9.54 50.39 -9.56
CA GLU A 107 -8.12 50.80 -9.63
C GLU A 107 -7.46 50.43 -10.97
N LYS A 108 -7.80 49.26 -11.54
CA LYS A 108 -7.28 48.84 -12.86
C LYS A 108 -7.89 49.59 -14.03
N LYS A 109 -9.09 50.15 -13.89
CA LYS A 109 -9.74 50.95 -14.94
C LYS A 109 -9.26 52.39 -14.94
N GLU A 110 -8.99 52.97 -13.78
CA GLU A 110 -8.44 54.34 -13.67
C GLU A 110 -6.99 54.41 -14.17
N GLU A 111 -6.13 53.43 -13.83
CA GLU A 111 -4.76 53.36 -14.36
C GLU A 111 -4.72 53.23 -15.90
N THR A 112 -5.70 52.55 -16.51
CA THR A 112 -5.77 52.35 -17.97
C THR A 112 -6.32 53.59 -18.72
N GLU A 113 -7.07 54.47 -18.05
CA GLU A 113 -7.59 55.70 -18.66
C GLU A 113 -6.64 56.90 -18.55
N GLU A 114 -5.80 56.97 -17.51
CA GLU A 114 -4.77 58.03 -17.41
C GLU A 114 -3.61 57.81 -18.40
N GLU A 115 -3.19 56.57 -18.66
CA GLU A 115 -2.09 56.28 -19.60
C GLU A 115 -2.45 56.55 -21.09
N LYS A 116 -3.75 56.75 -21.39
CA LYS A 116 -4.23 57.00 -22.76
C LYS A 116 -4.48 58.48 -23.08
N LYS A 117 -4.31 59.38 -22.11
CA LYS A 117 -4.55 60.83 -22.25
C LYS A 117 -3.28 61.69 -22.12
N GLU A 118 -2.11 61.11 -21.87
CA GLU A 118 -0.79 61.75 -22.07
C GLU A 118 -0.19 61.47 -23.46
#